data_AF-A0A0N0K8S9-F1
#
_entry.id   AF-A0A0N0K8S9-F1
#
_cell.length_a   1.000
_cell.length_b   1.000
_cell.length_c   1.000
_cell.angle_alpha   90.00
_cell.angle_beta   90.00
_cell.angle_gamma   90.00
#
_symmetry.space_group_name_H-M   'P 1'
#
loop_
_entity.id
_entity.type
_entity.pdbx_description
1 polymer ?
#
loop_
_entity_poly.entity_id
_entity_poly.type
_entity_poly.pdbx_seq_one_letter_code
_entity_poly.pdbx_strand_id
1 'polypeptide(L)' 'MYTVKEAFSTPSRRFAPGDKVDRADLVGPVPVKTWVDLGRIEVLASETAPTQAPKARKAAEISASA' A
#
# COMPACT_ATOMS: atom_id res chain seq x y z
N MET A 1 -4.99 -11.37 2.14
CA MET A 1 -4.99 -9.99 2.67
C MET A 1 -4.45 -9.05 1.60
N TYR A 2 -5.06 -7.88 1.43
CA TYR A 2 -4.68 -6.88 0.43
C TYR A 2 -4.36 -5.55 1.10
N THR A 3 -3.46 -4.79 0.50
CA THR A 3 -3.19 -3.40 0.91
C THR A 3 -3.66 -2.45 -0.15
N VAL A 4 -4.39 -1.43 0.27
CA VAL A 4 -4.85 -0.37 -0.62
C VAL A 4 -3.69 0.56 -0.95
N LYS A 5 -3.35 0.70 -2.23
CA LYS A 5 -2.29 1.60 -2.71
C LYS A 5 -2.83 2.99 -3.02
N GLU A 6 -4.06 3.04 -3.53
CA GLU A 6 -4.73 4.27 -3.91
C GLU A 6 -6.16 4.27 -3.37
N ALA A 7 -6.66 5.42 -2.92
CA ALA A 7 -8.02 5.52 -2.41
C ALA A 7 -9.03 5.03 -3.47
N PHE A 8 -9.99 4.22 -3.05
CA PHE A 8 -11.10 3.79 -3.88
C PHE A 8 -12.33 3.50 -3.02
N SER A 9 -13.48 3.31 -3.65
CA SER A 9 -14.74 3.05 -2.96
C SER A 9 -15.42 1.83 -3.54
N THR A 10 -15.86 0.94 -2.65
CA THR A 10 -16.83 -0.10 -2.97
C THR A 10 -18.21 0.37 -2.52
N PRO A 11 -19.30 -0.28 -2.98
CA PRO A 11 -20.64 0.01 -2.49
C PRO A 11 -20.78 -0.14 -0.97
N SER A 12 -19.99 -1.05 -0.38
CA SER A 12 -20.04 -1.36 1.05
C SER A 12 -19.23 -0.38 1.91
N ARG A 13 -18.08 0.11 1.40
CA ARG A 13 -17.16 0.94 2.17
C ARG A 13 -16.19 1.74 1.29
N ARG A 14 -15.70 2.85 1.83
CA ARG A 14 -14.58 3.62 1.27
C ARG A 14 -13.25 3.18 1.87
N PHE A 15 -12.23 3.08 1.03
CA PHE A 15 -10.89 2.66 1.42
C PHE A 15 -9.86 3.77 1.15
N ALA A 16 -8.89 3.89 2.05
CA ALA A 16 -7.79 4.84 1.97
C ALA A 16 -6.47 4.13 1.66
N PRO A 17 -5.49 4.81 1.04
CA PRO A 17 -4.16 4.23 0.82
C PRO A 17 -3.51 3.86 2.16
N GLY A 18 -2.91 2.67 2.21
CA GLY A 18 -2.32 2.05 3.41
C GLY A 18 -3.28 1.17 4.21
N ASP A 19 -4.58 1.20 3.91
CA ASP A 19 -5.57 0.37 4.61
C ASP A 19 -5.38 -1.12 4.27
N LYS A 20 -5.55 -1.99 5.27
CA LYS A 20 -5.45 -3.45 5.12
C LYS A 20 -6.85 -4.04 5.07
N VAL A 21 -7.16 -4.69 3.97
CA VAL A 21 -8.50 -5.20 3.68
C VAL A 21 -8.44 -6.68 3.31
N ASP A 22 -9.47 -7.44 3.66
CA ASP A 22 -9.57 -8.83 3.23
C ASP A 22 -10.47 -8.97 1.98
N ARG A 23 -10.51 -10.16 1.39
CA ARG A 23 -11.37 -10.46 0.24
C ARG A 23 -12.84 -10.24 0.59
N ALA A 24 -13.23 -10.48 1.85
CA ALA A 24 -14.58 -10.25 2.33
C ALA A 24 -14.99 -8.75 2.32
N ASP A 25 -14.04 -7.84 2.58
CA ASP A 25 -14.28 -6.39 2.51
C ASP A 25 -14.45 -5.88 1.08
N LEU A 26 -13.86 -6.60 0.13
CA LEU A 26 -13.88 -6.26 -1.30
C LEU A 26 -15.08 -6.90 -2.05
N VAL A 27 -16.06 -7.44 -1.32
CA VAL A 27 -17.29 -8.01 -1.91
C VAL A 27 -18.11 -6.91 -2.59
N GLY A 28 -18.37 -7.10 -3.88
CA GLY A 28 -19.13 -6.17 -4.69
C GLY A 28 -19.27 -6.63 -6.14
N PRO A 29 -19.88 -5.82 -7.01
CA PRO A 29 -20.08 -6.16 -8.41
C PRO A 29 -18.77 -6.21 -9.22
N VAL A 30 -17.71 -5.58 -8.71
CA VAL A 30 -16.39 -5.55 -9.35
C VAL A 30 -15.50 -6.63 -8.72
N PRO A 31 -14.98 -7.58 -9.51
CA PRO A 31 -14.13 -8.63 -8.97
C PRO A 31 -12.79 -8.08 -8.48
N VAL A 32 -12.26 -8.68 -7.40
CA VAL A 32 -10.99 -8.28 -6.75
C VAL A 32 -9.83 -8.16 -7.73
N LYS A 33 -9.77 -9.04 -8.74
CA LYS A 33 -8.74 -9.01 -9.78
C LYS A 33 -8.70 -7.69 -10.55
N THR A 34 -9.85 -7.06 -10.80
CA THR A 34 -9.90 -5.75 -11.47
C THR A 34 -9.25 -4.66 -10.63
N TRP A 35 -9.43 -4.67 -9.31
CA TRP A 35 -8.78 -3.70 -8.43
C TRP A 35 -7.26 -3.88 -8.38
N VAL A 36 -6.78 -5.12 -8.46
CA VAL A 36 -5.35 -5.44 -8.57
C VAL A 36 -4.79 -4.97 -9.91
N ASP A 37 -5.51 -5.23 -11.02
CA ASP A 37 -5.10 -4.84 -12.38
C ASP A 37 -5.05 -3.31 -12.54
N LEU A 38 -5.99 -2.60 -11.92
CA LEU A 38 -6.00 -1.14 -11.84
C LEU A 38 -4.95 -0.56 -10.88
N GLY A 39 -4.17 -1.39 -10.18
CA GLY A 39 -3.17 -0.95 -9.21
C GLY A 39 -3.77 -0.26 -7.96
N ARG A 40 -5.07 -0.39 -7.71
CA ARG A 40 -5.76 0.19 -6.55
C ARG A 40 -5.42 -0.55 -5.26
N ILE A 41 -5.27 -1.87 -5.36
CA ILE A 41 -4.90 -2.75 -4.27
C ILE A 41 -3.75 -3.65 -4.70
N GLU A 42 -2.89 -4.01 -3.75
CA GLU A 42 -1.80 -4.95 -3.95
C GLU A 42 -2.04 -6.17 -3.07
N VAL A 43 -1.73 -7.36 -3.59
CA VAL A 43 -1.72 -8.57 -2.78
C VAL A 43 -0.60 -8.40 -1.77
N LEU A 44 -0.97 -8.28 -0.49
CA LEU A 44 0.04 -8.37 0.55
C LEU A 44 0.46 -9.83 0.54
N ALA A 45 1.59 -10.14 -0.12
CA ALA A 45 2.22 -11.43 0.02
C ALA A 45 2.35 -11.64 1.54
N SER A 46 1.67 -12.64 2.08
CA SER A 46 2.01 -13.19 3.38
C SER A 46 3.38 -13.87 3.22
N GLU A 47 4.41 -13.05 3.10
CA GLU A 47 5.80 -13.44 3.24
C GLU A 47 6.30 -12.72 4.50
N THR A 48 6.53 -13.53 5.53
CA THR A 48 7.85 -13.64 6.15
C THR A 48 8.75 -12.43 5.85
N ALA A 49 8.98 -11.58 6.86
CA ALA A 49 9.80 -10.38 6.74
C ALA A 49 11.09 -10.60 5.91
N PRO A 50 11.45 -9.61 5.09
CA PRO A 50 12.74 -8.98 5.36
C PRO A 50 12.66 -7.45 5.30
N THR A 51 12.96 -6.85 6.44
CA THR A 51 13.65 -5.57 6.64
C THR A 51 13.81 -4.69 5.39
N GLN A 52 12.86 -3.78 5.15
CA GLN A 52 13.14 -2.59 4.35
C GLN A 52 13.63 -1.48 5.27
N ALA A 53 14.95 -1.42 5.45
CA ALA A 53 15.61 -0.28 6.06
C ALA A 53 15.28 0.98 5.24
N PRO A 54 14.81 2.08 5.86
CA PRO A 54 14.65 3.33 5.14
C PRO A 54 16.03 3.83 4.71
N LYS A 55 16.37 3.62 3.44
CA LYS A 55 17.37 4.43 2.73
C LYS A 55 16.79 5.84 2.55
N ALA A 56 16.95 6.67 3.56
CA ALA A 56 16.99 8.12 3.35
C ALA A 56 18.43 8.51 3.02
N ARG A 57 18.67 8.80 1.73
CA ARG A 57 19.86 9.53 1.27
C ARG A 57 19.70 11.03 1.56
N LYS A 58 20.86 11.72 1.58
CA LYS A 58 21.12 13.17 1.40
C LYS A 58 21.12 13.98 2.71
N ALA A 59 22.12 14.80 3.05
CA ALA A 59 23.22 15.38 2.29
C ALA A 59 24.46 15.59 3.18
N ALA A 60 25.65 15.47 2.58
CA ALA A 60 26.85 16.07 3.13
C ALA A 60 26.81 17.57 2.82
N GLU A 61 26.94 18.42 3.84
CA GLU A 61 27.54 19.74 3.66
C GLU A 61 28.27 20.13 4.96
N ILE A 62 29.59 19.91 4.90
CA ILE A 62 30.65 20.69 5.54
C ILE A 62 30.23 22.06 6.09
N SER A 63 30.46 22.27 7.38
CA SER A 63 30.78 23.60 7.93
C SER A 63 31.76 23.41 9.10
N ALA A 64 33.04 23.40 8.74
CA ALA A 64 34.10 23.80 9.64
C ALA A 64 34.07 25.34 9.70
N SER A 65 34.05 25.90 10.90
CA SER A 65 34.68 27.17 11.32
C SER A 65 34.00 27.73 12.57
N ALA A 66 34.64 27.54 13.72
CA ALA A 66 34.79 28.53 14.79
C ALA A 66 35.86 28.03 15.78
#